data_AF-A0A9E3ENR0-F1
#
_entry.id   AF-A0A9E3ENR0-F1
#
_cell.length_a   1.000
_cell.length_b   1.000
_cell.length_c   1.000
_cell.angle_alpha   90.00
_cell.angle_beta   90.00
_cell.angle_gamma   90.00
#
_symmetry.space_group_name_H-M   'P 1'
#
loop_
_entity.id
_entity.type
_entity.pdbx_description
1 polymer ?
#
loop_
_entity_poly.entity_id
_entity_poly.type
_entity_poly.pdbx_seq_one_letter_code
_entity_poly.pdbx_strand_id
1 'polypeptide(L)' 'VVFRLNGRAVGDAWDQIIVIYNANNADITVNLPDGVWNVVVKQGLAGEQVLSQVIGSVVVEAIACVMLHRDR' A
#
# COMPACT_ATOMS: atom_id res chain seq x y z
N VAL A 1 8.43 4.14 -7.37
CA VAL A 1 9.25 4.01 -6.14
C VAL A 1 8.40 3.36 -5.06
N VAL A 2 8.97 2.48 -4.23
CA VAL A 2 8.27 1.78 -3.14
C VAL A 2 9.02 2.04 -1.84
N PHE A 3 8.29 2.41 -0.79
CA PHE A 3 8.81 2.56 0.57
C PHE A 3 8.08 1.62 1.52
N ARG A 4 8.81 1.11 2.51
CA ARG A 4 8.26 0.27 3.57
C ARG A 4 8.64 0.86 4.92
N LEU A 5 7.65 1.05 5.78
CA LEU A 5 7.80 1.58 7.12
C LEU A 5 7.48 0.50 8.14
N ASN A 6 8.31 0.43 9.18
CA ASN A 6 8.11 -0.48 10.31
C ASN A 6 7.32 0.24 11.41
N GLY A 7 6.00 0.24 11.31
CA GLY A 7 5.12 0.88 12.29
C GLY A 7 5.24 0.25 13.68
N ARG A 8 5.39 -1.09 13.74
CA ARG A 8 5.63 -1.81 15.01
C ARG A 8 6.77 -1.23 15.83
N ALA A 9 7.88 -0.85 15.19
CA ALA A 9 9.07 -0.35 15.89
C ALA A 9 8.83 0.95 16.68
N VAL A 10 7.79 1.71 16.34
CA VAL A 10 7.44 2.99 16.98
C VAL A 10 6.07 2.97 17.65
N GLY A 11 5.45 1.81 17.80
CA GLY A 11 4.18 1.65 18.49
C GLY A 11 2.92 1.99 17.66
N ASP A 12 3.06 2.20 16.35
CA ASP A 12 1.94 2.50 15.43
C ASP A 12 0.83 1.43 15.51
N ALA A 13 -0.42 1.82 15.23
CA ALA A 13 -1.55 0.89 15.15
C ALA A 13 -1.37 -0.13 14.02
N TRP A 14 -0.67 0.25 12.96
CA TRP A 14 -0.33 -0.61 11.84
C TRP A 14 1.05 -1.26 12.01
N ASP A 15 1.13 -2.56 11.77
CA ASP A 15 2.36 -3.34 11.92
C ASP A 15 3.41 -2.93 10.89
N GLN A 16 2.99 -2.80 9.64
CA GLN A 16 3.79 -2.43 8.48
C GLN A 16 2.98 -1.54 7.56
N ILE A 17 3.64 -0.56 6.95
CA ILE A 17 3.03 0.35 5.98
C ILE A 17 3.86 0.31 4.70
N ILE A 18 3.20 0.23 3.55
CA ILE A 18 3.81 0.33 2.23
C ILE A 18 3.23 1.55 1.52
N VAL A 19 4.11 2.40 0.98
CA VAL A 19 3.74 3.55 0.15
C VAL A 19 4.37 3.37 -1.22
N ILE A 20 3.55 3.41 -2.27
CA ILE A 20 3.98 3.21 -3.65
C ILE A 20 3.62 4.44 -4.47
N TYR A 21 4.62 5.02 -5.12
CA TYR A 21 4.45 6.07 -6.12
C TYR A 21 4.76 5.50 -7.50
N ASN A 22 3.77 5.48 -8.39
CA ASN A 22 3.97 5.19 -9.80
C ASN A 22 4.00 6.51 -10.59
N ALA A 23 5.18 6.92 -11.03
CA ALA A 23 5.35 8.10 -11.89
C ALA A 23 5.26 7.77 -13.39
N ASN A 24 5.12 6.49 -13.75
CA ASN A 24 4.97 6.08 -15.14
C ASN A 24 3.58 6.46 -15.65
N ASN A 25 3.48 6.67 -16.96
CA ASN A 25 2.24 6.87 -17.69
C ASN A 25 1.51 5.55 -18.03
N ALA A 26 1.89 4.46 -17.37
CA ALA A 26 1.29 3.14 -17.50
C ALA A 26 1.16 2.49 -16.12
N ASP A 27 0.20 1.59 -16.00
CA ASP A 27 -0.02 0.80 -14.79
C ASP A 27 1.19 -0.11 -14.53
N ILE A 28 1.54 -0.27 -13.26
CA ILE A 28 2.58 -1.20 -12.83
C ILE A 28 2.04 -2.19 -11.80
N THR A 29 2.57 -3.40 -11.82
CA THR A 29 2.32 -4.39 -10.77
C THR A 29 3.50 -4.42 -9.82
N VAL A 30 3.23 -4.29 -8.52
CA VAL A 30 4.24 -4.37 -7.46
C VAL A 30 3.99 -5.62 -6.62
N ASN A 31 5.02 -6.46 -6.49
CA ASN A 31 4.98 -7.62 -5.61
C ASN A 31 5.05 -7.17 -4.15
N LEU A 32 4.25 -7.81 -3.31
CA LEU A 32 4.12 -7.53 -1.89
C LEU A 32 4.76 -8.65 -1.06
N PRO A 33 5.25 -8.35 0.15
CA PRO A 33 5.60 -9.38 1.11
C PRO A 33 4.40 -10.24 1.47
N ASP A 34 4.66 -11.47 1.92
CA ASP A 34 3.63 -12.40 2.35
C ASP A 34 2.68 -11.80 3.40
N GLY A 35 1.40 -12.09 3.22
CA GLY A 35 0.32 -11.62 4.08
C GLY A 35 -0.80 -10.94 3.30
N VAL A 36 -1.87 -10.63 4.04
CA VAL A 36 -2.99 -9.82 3.55
C VAL A 36 -2.67 -8.35 3.82
N TRP A 37 -2.80 -7.53 2.79
CA TRP A 37 -2.57 -6.09 2.86
C TRP A 37 -3.87 -5.34 2.65
N ASN A 38 -4.17 -4.41 3.55
CA ASN A 38 -5.31 -3.51 3.49
C ASN A 38 -4.93 -2.28 2.67
N VAL A 39 -5.63 -2.02 1.58
CA VAL A 39 -5.46 -0.82 0.75
C VAL A 39 -6.32 0.30 1.33
N VAL A 40 -5.69 1.45 1.62
CA VAL A 40 -6.37 2.61 2.23
C VAL A 40 -6.20 3.92 1.46
N VAL A 41 -5.22 3.95 0.53
CA VAL A 41 -5.10 5.02 -0.46
C VAL A 41 -5.04 4.39 -1.84
N LYS A 42 -5.99 4.74 -2.71
CA LYS A 42 -6.04 4.30 -4.12
C LYS A 42 -7.05 5.13 -4.91
N GLN A 43 -6.76 5.40 -6.20
CA GLN A 43 -7.70 6.06 -7.14
C GLN A 43 -8.32 7.36 -6.61
N GLY A 44 -7.52 8.21 -5.95
CA GLY A 44 -7.97 9.49 -5.40
C GLY A 44 -8.72 9.40 -4.07
N LEU A 45 -8.95 8.20 -3.55
CA LEU A 45 -9.44 7.97 -2.18
C LEU A 45 -8.26 7.86 -1.23
N ALA A 46 -8.36 8.51 -0.06
CA ALA A 46 -7.36 8.46 1.00
C ALA A 46 -8.04 8.55 2.37
N GLY A 47 -7.56 7.75 3.32
CA GLY A 47 -8.04 7.74 4.71
C GLY A 47 -7.55 6.50 5.45
N GLU A 48 -8.24 6.15 6.53
CA GLU A 48 -7.99 4.91 7.30
C GLU A 48 -8.99 3.80 6.96
N GLN A 49 -10.03 4.11 6.18
CA GLN A 49 -11.01 3.13 5.75
C GLN A 49 -10.37 2.15 4.76
N VAL A 50 -10.51 0.85 5.03
CA VAL A 50 -10.09 -0.21 4.11
C VAL A 50 -10.97 -0.16 2.86
N LEU A 51 -10.33 0.08 1.72
CA LEU A 51 -10.97 0.13 0.40
C LEU A 51 -11.03 -1.27 -0.22
N SER A 52 -9.96 -2.06 -0.03
CA SER A 52 -9.85 -3.44 -0.50
C SER A 52 -8.73 -4.17 0.22
N GLN A 53 -8.67 -5.50 0.03
CA GLN A 53 -7.58 -6.35 0.50
C GLN A 53 -6.89 -7.04 -0.67
N VAL A 54 -5.57 -7.17 -0.60
CA VAL A 54 -4.75 -7.81 -1.63
C VAL A 54 -3.71 -8.76 -1.02
N ILE A 55 -3.30 -9.76 -1.81
CA ILE A 55 -2.29 -10.75 -1.44
C ILE A 55 -1.31 -10.89 -2.61
N GLY A 56 -0.01 -10.95 -2.30
CA GLY A 56 1.06 -11.24 -3.26
C GLY A 56 1.42 -10.08 -4.19
N SER A 57 0.47 -9.34 -4.75
CA SER A 57 0.75 -8.14 -5.55
C SER A 57 -0.38 -7.13 -5.55
N VAL A 58 -0.06 -5.91 -6.00
CA VAL A 58 -1.03 -4.83 -6.22
C VAL A 58 -0.73 -4.12 -7.54
N VAL A 59 -1.80 -3.78 -8.27
CA VAL A 59 -1.72 -2.87 -9.43
C VAL A 59 -1.78 -1.43 -8.93
N VAL A 60 -0.83 -0.62 -9.37
CA VAL A 60 -0.76 0.82 -9.14
C VAL A 60 -0.91 1.52 -10.48
N GLU A 61 -1.99 2.29 -10.61
CA GLU A 61 -2.37 2.97 -11.83
C GLU A 61 -1.29 3.95 -12.31
N ALA A 62 -1.32 4.28 -13.60
CA ALA A 62 -0.52 5.37 -14.17
C ALA A 62 -0.65 6.66 -13.35
N ILE A 63 0.49 7.30 -13.02
CA ILE A 63 0.56 8.56 -12.28
C ILE A 63 -0.30 8.51 -10.99
N ALA A 64 0.01 7.58 -10.09
CA ALA A 64 -0.78 7.34 -8.88
C ALA A 64 0.07 7.09 -7.64
N CYS A 65 -0.58 7.25 -6.49
CA CYS A 65 -0.09 6.82 -5.17
C CYS A 65 -1.02 5.73 -4.64
N VAL A 66 -0.43 4.65 -4.13
CA VAL A 66 -1.15 3.61 -3.39
C VAL A 66 -0.48 3.42 -2.03
N MET A 67 -1.30 3.36 -0.97
CA MET A 67 -0.84 3.04 0.38
C MET A 67 -1.56 1.80 0.90
N LEU A 68 -0.78 0.90 1.47
CA LEU A 68 -1.25 -0.32 2.09
C LEU A 68 -0.72 -0.43 3.52
N HIS A 69 -1.49 -1.04 4.40
CA HIS A 69 -1.00 -1.43 5.72
C HIS A 69 -1.33 -2.89 6.03
N ARG A 70 -0.65 -3.42 7.04
CA ARG A 70 -1.00 -4.69 7.68
C ARG A 70 -1.34 -4.43 9.13
N ASP A 71 -2.41 -5.05 9.61
CA ASP A 71 -2.78 -5.01 11.02
C ASP A 71 -1.77 -5.81 11.87
N ARG A 72 -1.80 -5.60 13.18
CA ARG A 72 -0.92 -6.30 14.14
C ARG A 72 -1.18 -7.79 14.22
#